data_AF-A0A353QZC1-F1
#
_entry.id   AF-A0A353QZC1-F1
#
_cell.length_a   1.000
_cell.length_b   1.000
_cell.length_c   1.000
_cell.angle_alpha   90.00
_cell.angle_beta   90.00
_cell.angle_gamma   90.00
#
_symmetry.space_group_name_H-M   'P 1'
#
loop_
_entity.id
_entity.type
_entity.pdbx_description
1 polymer ?
#
loop_
_entity_poly.entity_id
_entity_poly.type
_entity_poly.pdbx_seq_one_letter_code
_entity_poly.pdbx_strand_id
1 'polypeptide(L)' 'VSHGAELLADGNIHVYGALRGRALAGLRGDRTARIFCRSLEAELISIAGYYRLADDLEPAQRGQPAQIHLDGENLHVQAL' A
#
# COMPACT_ATOMS: atom_id res chain seq x y z
N VAL A 1 -1.61 8.74 -8.43
CA VAL A 1 -2.72 7.77 -8.61
C VAL A 1 -3.98 8.43 -8.10
N SER A 2 -5.02 8.49 -8.92
CA SER A 2 -6.28 9.16 -8.59
C SER A 2 -7.20 8.24 -7.77
N HIS A 3 -8.19 8.83 -7.10
CA HIS A 3 -9.28 8.08 -6.48
C HIS A 3 -9.96 7.15 -7.49
N GLY A 4 -10.41 5.99 -7.03
CA GLY A 4 -11.04 4.96 -7.86
C GLY A 4 -10.08 4.16 -8.76
N ALA A 5 -8.83 4.59 -8.96
CA ALA A 5 -7.86 3.86 -9.76
C ALA A 5 -7.32 2.62 -9.01
N GLU A 6 -6.98 1.56 -9.75
CA GLU A 6 -6.39 0.34 -9.21
C GLU A 6 -5.01 0.08 -9.79
N LEU A 7 -4.07 -0.23 -8.92
CA LEU A 7 -2.75 -0.75 -9.27
C LEU A 7 -2.66 -2.21 -8.84
N LEU A 8 -2.37 -3.09 -9.79
CA LEU A 8 -2.27 -4.53 -9.62
C LEU A 8 -0.87 -4.98 -10.05
N ALA A 9 -0.14 -5.67 -9.16
CA ALA A 9 1.18 -6.19 -9.46
C ALA A 9 1.45 -7.53 -8.78
N ASP A 10 2.15 -8.42 -9.49
CA ASP A 10 2.67 -9.66 -8.91
C ASP A 10 3.83 -9.41 -7.93
N GLY A 11 4.57 -8.31 -8.13
CA GLY A 11 5.70 -7.91 -7.29
C GLY A 11 5.44 -6.57 -6.59
N ASN A 12 6.47 -5.71 -6.57
CA ASN A 12 6.42 -4.43 -5.87
C ASN A 12 5.63 -3.36 -6.64
N ILE A 13 5.06 -2.39 -5.90
CA ILE A 13 4.44 -1.19 -6.46
C ILE A 13 5.22 0.04 -5.97
N HIS A 14 5.62 0.90 -6.90
CA HIS A 14 6.30 2.16 -6.58
C HIS A 14 5.51 3.34 -7.14
N VAL A 15 5.04 4.22 -6.26
CA VAL A 15 4.27 5.41 -6.60
C VAL A 15 5.05 6.64 -6.18
N TYR A 16 5.73 7.31 -7.12
CA TYR A 16 6.50 8.52 -6.84
C TYR A 16 5.64 9.79 -6.74
N GLY A 17 4.50 9.68 -6.05
CA GLY A 17 3.55 10.76 -5.81
C GLY A 17 2.47 10.29 -4.83
N ALA A 18 1.30 10.91 -4.91
CA ALA A 18 0.15 10.51 -4.10
C ALA A 18 -0.47 9.20 -4.59
N LEU A 19 -0.61 8.25 -3.68
CA LEU A 19 -1.38 7.03 -3.86
C LEU A 19 -2.77 7.25 -3.27
N ARG A 20 -3.75 7.68 -4.08
CA ARG A 20 -5.14 7.93 -3.63
C ARG A 20 -6.12 6.80 -3.92
N GLY A 21 -5.79 5.95 -4.89
CA GLY A 21 -6.61 4.80 -5.26
C GLY A 21 -6.25 3.55 -4.45
N ARG A 22 -6.37 2.40 -5.09
CA ARG A 22 -6.07 1.08 -4.50
C ARG A 22 -4.76 0.53 -5.04
N ALA A 23 -3.96 -0.09 -4.17
CA ALA A 23 -2.72 -0.77 -4.56
C ALA A 23 -2.71 -2.20 -4.01
N LEU A 24 -2.63 -3.18 -4.91
CA LEU A 24 -2.58 -4.60 -4.61
C LEU A 24 -1.30 -5.19 -5.18
N ALA A 25 -0.35 -5.46 -4.29
CA ALA A 25 0.95 -6.05 -4.59
C ALA A 25 0.96 -7.53 -4.19
N GLY A 26 1.88 -8.30 -4.77
CA GLY A 26 2.04 -9.71 -4.41
C GLY A 26 0.86 -10.61 -4.81
N LEU A 27 0.18 -10.33 -5.92
CA LEU A 27 -1.05 -11.04 -6.33
C LEU A 27 -0.92 -12.57 -6.43
N ARG A 28 0.29 -13.08 -6.70
CA ARG A 28 0.57 -14.53 -6.73
C ARG A 28 0.94 -15.13 -5.37
N GLY A 29 0.64 -14.43 -4.28
CA GLY A 29 1.01 -14.82 -2.92
C GLY A 29 2.45 -14.44 -2.55
N ASP A 30 3.06 -13.49 -3.26
CA ASP A 30 4.38 -12.96 -2.88
C ASP A 30 4.25 -12.08 -1.64
N ARG A 31 4.55 -12.68 -0.48
CA ARG A 31 4.54 -12.04 0.84
C ARG A 31 5.69 -11.05 1.03
N THR A 32 6.70 -11.07 0.15
CA THR A 32 7.87 -10.19 0.22
C THR A 32 7.69 -8.91 -0.59
N ALA A 33 6.62 -8.83 -1.39
CA ALA A 33 6.25 -7.65 -2.13
C ALA A 33 6.03 -6.45 -1.20
N ARG A 34 6.31 -5.26 -1.73
CA ARG A 34 6.23 -4.00 -1.01
C ARG A 34 5.52 -2.96 -1.85
N ILE A 35 4.85 -2.04 -1.18
CA ILE A 35 4.28 -0.84 -1.80
C ILE A 35 5.05 0.36 -1.27
N PHE A 36 5.47 1.25 -2.15
CA PHE A 36 6.16 2.48 -1.81
C PHE A 36 5.37 3.66 -2.36
N CYS A 37 5.20 4.71 -1.56
CA CYS A 37 4.62 5.96 -2.03
C CYS A 37 5.26 7.19 -1.39
N ARG A 38 5.16 8.34 -2.06
CA ARG A 38 5.59 9.64 -1.50
C ARG A 38 4.50 10.34 -0.70
N SER A 39 3.24 9.96 -0.90
CA SER A 39 2.10 10.43 -0.10
C SER A 39 1.06 9.32 -0.03
N LEU A 40 0.86 8.78 1.18
CA LEU A 40 -0.10 7.71 1.46
C LEU A 40 -1.50 8.30 1.68
N GLU A 41 -2.36 8.16 0.69
CA GLU A 41 -3.76 8.63 0.72
C GLU A 41 -4.69 7.51 0.23
N ALA A 42 -4.25 6.24 0.34
CA ALA A 42 -4.83 5.12 -0.37
C ALA A 42 -6.22 4.75 0.16
N GLU A 43 -7.13 4.40 -0.75
CA GLU A 43 -8.42 3.79 -0.40
C GLU A 43 -8.22 2.37 0.17
N LEU A 44 -7.27 1.63 -0.40
CA LEU A 44 -6.92 0.27 0.02
C LEU A 44 -5.46 -0.04 -0.35
N ILE A 45 -4.76 -0.73 0.55
CA ILE A 45 -3.45 -1.32 0.29
C ILE A 45 -3.52 -2.82 0.57
N SER A 46 -2.88 -3.64 -0.28
CA SER A 46 -2.81 -5.08 -0.09
C SER A 46 -1.47 -5.66 -0.49
N ILE A 47 -1.01 -6.65 0.27
CA ILE A 47 0.16 -7.48 -0.03
C ILE A 47 -0.24 -8.94 0.18
N ALA A 48 -0.11 -9.76 -0.86
CA ALA A 48 -0.40 -11.20 -0.82
C ALA A 48 -1.79 -11.55 -0.25
N GLY A 49 -2.80 -10.73 -0.55
CA GLY A 49 -4.18 -10.95 -0.13
C GLY A 49 -4.53 -10.41 1.27
N TYR A 50 -3.54 -10.04 2.09
CA TYR A 50 -3.79 -9.25 3.30
C TYR A 50 -4.01 -7.80 2.89
N TYR A 51 -4.96 -7.10 3.49
CA TYR A 51 -5.29 -5.73 3.12
C TYR A 51 -5.61 -4.86 4.33
N ARG A 52 -5.51 -3.55 4.13
CA ARG A 52 -6.02 -2.50 5.02
C ARG A 52 -6.80 -1.48 4.21
N LEU A 53 -7.91 -1.02 4.76
CA LEU A 53 -8.70 0.08 4.20
C LEU A 53 -8.17 1.43 4.70
N ALA A 54 -8.58 2.51 4.04
CA ALA A 54 -8.22 3.87 4.44
C ALA A 54 -8.54 4.20 5.91
N ASP A 55 -9.60 3.59 6.46
CA ASP A 55 -10.05 3.80 7.84
C ASP A 55 -9.18 3.04 8.87
N ASP A 56 -8.43 2.02 8.43
CA ASP A 56 -7.49 1.27 9.27
C ASP A 56 -6.10 1.92 9.32
N LEU A 57 -5.87 2.97 8.54
CA LEU A 57 -4.62 3.73 8.52
C LEU A 57 -4.63 4.80 9.60
N GLU A 58 -3.52 4.94 10.31
CA GLU A 58 -3.43 5.97 11.34
C GLU A 58 -3.47 7.37 10.69
N PRO A 59 -4.18 8.35 11.28
CA PRO A 59 -4.23 9.71 10.74
C PRO A 59 -2.84 10.33 10.53
N ALA A 60 -1.86 9.98 11.36
CA ALA A 60 -0.48 10.44 11.26
C ALA A 60 0.28 9.92 10.03
N GLN A 61 -0.17 8.81 9.44
CA GLN A 61 0.43 8.21 8.24
C GLN A 61 -0.10 8.86 6.95
N ARG A 62 -1.26 9.54 7.01
CA ARG A 62 -1.90 10.11 5.83
C ARG A 62 -1.08 11.26 5.26
N GLY A 63 -0.90 11.25 3.95
CA GLY A 63 -0.14 12.26 3.22
C GLY A 63 1.38 12.11 3.34
N GLN A 64 1.87 11.13 4.09
CA GLN A 64 3.31 10.95 4.34
C GLN A 64 3.94 9.97 3.35
N PRO A 65 5.26 10.10 3.08
CA PRO A 65 6.03 9.05 2.44
C PRO A 65 5.98 7.77 3.26
N ALA A 66 5.68 6.65 2.61
CA ALA A 66 5.50 5.38 3.31
C ALA A 66 5.97 4.19 2.47
N GLN A 67 6.55 3.22 3.17
CA GLN A 67 6.74 1.85 2.73
C GLN A 67 5.73 0.97 3.45
N ILE A 68 5.05 0.13 2.69
CA ILE A 68 4.14 -0.89 3.19
C ILE A 68 4.77 -2.26 2.92
N HIS A 69 4.82 -3.09 3.96
CA HIS A 69 5.27 -4.48 3.86
C HIS A 69 4.40 -5.39 4.73
N LEU A 70 4.46 -6.68 4.45
CA LEU A 70 3.84 -7.70 5.29
C LEU A 70 4.87 -8.21 6.30
N ASP A 71 4.46 -8.37 7.56
CA ASP A 71 5.19 -9.10 8.59
C ASP A 71 4.25 -10.11 9.25
N GLY A 72 4.56 -11.40 9.12
CA GLY A 72 3.59 -12.46 9.38
C GLY A 72 2.32 -12.22 8.57
N GLU A 73 1.20 -12.00 9.25
CA GLU A 73 -0.12 -11.72 8.66
C GLU A 73 -0.56 -10.25 8.79
N ASN A 74 0.34 -9.40 9.30
CA ASN A 74 0.05 -7.99 9.57
C ASN A 74 0.72 -7.10 8.52
N LEU A 75 -0.06 -6.18 7.95
CA LEU A 75 0.45 -5.10 7.13
C LEU A 75 1.05 -4.00 8.02
N HIS A 76 2.32 -3.70 7.79
CA HIS A 76 3.03 -2.61 8.47
C HIS A 76 3.22 -1.44 7.53
N VAL A 77 2.97 -0.23 8.05
CA VAL A 77 3.21 1.04 7.38
C VAL A 77 4.38 1.71 8.08
N GLN A 78 5.50 1.83 7.39
CA GLN A 78 6.72 2.46 7.88
C GLN A 78 6.96 3.78 7.15
N ALA A 79 7.33 4.83 7.88
CA ALA A 79 7.74 6.10 7.28
C ALA A 79 9.04 5.95 6.47
N LEU A 80 9.13 6.67 5.34
CA LEU A 80 10.30 6.75 4.46
C LEU A 80 11.04 8.08 4.58
#